data_AF-A0A1B6JFF3-F1
#
_entry.id   AF-A0A1B6JFF3-F1
#
_cell.length_a   1.000
_cell.length_b   1.000
_cell.length_c   1.000
_cell.angle_alpha   90.00
_cell.angle_beta   90.00
_cell.angle_gamma   90.00
#
_symmetry.space_group_name_H-M   'P 1'
#
loop_
_entity.id
_entity.type
_entity.pdbx_description
1 polymer ?
#
loop_
_entity_poly.entity_id
_entity_poly.type
_entity_poly.pdbx_seq_one_letter_code
_entity_poly.pdbx_strand_id
1 'polypeptide(L)'
;LMTTTTGASPQPTRTGVIRVCQGLSQGFMMPMIHGLLSKWAPPQERARCATYILGGLQFGTMIVLSCSGVLASSSWGWPSIFYFSGGLGLFWVVLWMLLGANSPEAHPFISAAERQFIQRSLPSTARDNVKMAIPWRDILTSGPVWAATLAHIGQNWAMWTILTEIPTYFNKALNYNLSNGGFLTAMPFLLMWIVSFPLSYIADKLIIKGITSVTASRKIWNTVAHWGGAIALIGLAFATDSNMAVVLYTIAVTINCCIYMGFNVNHLDLSPNFARILMGITNGLANV
;
A
#
# COMPACT_ATOMS: atom_id res chain seq x y z
N LEU A 1 -14.65 -14.28 -18.02
CA LEU A 1 -14.91 -15.51 -18.81
C LEU A 1 -15.34 -16.62 -17.85
N MET A 2 -16.49 -17.24 -18.11
CA MET A 2 -17.10 -18.40 -17.43
C MET A 2 -18.11 -18.15 -16.31
N THR A 3 -19.24 -17.53 -16.66
CA THR A 3 -20.54 -17.93 -16.08
C THR A 3 -21.64 -18.20 -17.11
N THR A 4 -21.36 -18.16 -18.41
CA THR A 4 -22.44 -18.11 -19.42
C THR A 4 -22.64 -19.32 -20.32
N THR A 5 -22.04 -20.51 -20.10
CA THR A 5 -22.30 -21.62 -21.05
C THR A 5 -22.55 -23.03 -20.51
N THR A 6 -22.65 -23.27 -19.21
CA THR A 6 -23.13 -24.59 -18.74
C THR A 6 -23.86 -24.43 -17.42
N GLY A 7 -25.11 -24.91 -17.34
CA GLY A 7 -25.93 -25.02 -16.12
C GLY A 7 -25.38 -26.03 -15.11
N ALA A 8 -24.08 -26.05 -14.89
CA ALA A 8 -23.40 -26.77 -13.83
C ALA A 8 -23.05 -25.76 -12.74
N SER A 9 -23.42 -26.08 -11.50
CA SER A 9 -22.97 -25.36 -10.30
C SER A 9 -21.48 -24.97 -10.41
N PRO A 10 -21.08 -23.77 -9.97
CA PRO A 10 -19.67 -23.37 -10.01
C PRO A 10 -18.85 -24.41 -9.26
N GLN A 11 -18.03 -25.20 -9.97
CA GLN A 11 -17.21 -26.20 -9.33
C GLN A 11 -16.19 -25.49 -8.42
N PRO A 12 -16.22 -25.71 -7.09
CA PRO A 12 -15.39 -24.97 -6.13
C PRO A 12 -13.89 -25.08 -6.43
N THR A 13 -13.47 -26.16 -7.09
CA THR A 13 -12.10 -26.39 -7.57
C THR A 13 -11.61 -25.35 -8.57
N ARG A 14 -12.43 -24.91 -9.54
CA ARG A 14 -11.98 -23.98 -10.59
C ARG A 14 -11.76 -22.57 -10.04
N THR A 15 -12.67 -22.10 -9.20
CA THR A 15 -12.52 -20.82 -8.49
C THR A 15 -11.32 -20.86 -7.55
N GLY A 16 -11.09 -22.00 -6.87
CA GLY A 16 -9.92 -22.20 -6.01
C GLY A 16 -8.60 -22.03 -6.77
N VAL A 17 -8.44 -22.68 -7.93
CA VAL A 17 -7.21 -22.57 -8.75
C VAL A 17 -6.97 -21.13 -9.18
N ILE A 18 -8.00 -20.41 -9.66
CA ILE A 18 -7.86 -19.02 -10.09
C ILE A 18 -7.42 -18.12 -8.91
N ARG A 19 -8.00 -18.32 -7.72
CA ARG A 19 -7.64 -17.56 -6.52
C ARG A 19 -6.19 -17.83 -6.09
N VAL A 20 -5.72 -19.07 -6.18
CA VAL A 20 -4.32 -19.41 -5.92
C VAL A 20 -3.39 -18.70 -6.91
N CYS A 21 -3.70 -18.72 -8.21
CA CYS A 21 -2.91 -18.02 -9.22
C CYS A 21 -2.89 -16.49 -9.00
N GLN A 22 -4.02 -15.91 -8.58
CA GLN A 22 -4.10 -14.49 -8.23
C GLN A 22 -3.23 -14.17 -7.02
N GLY A 23 -3.33 -14.96 -5.95
CA GLY A 23 -2.52 -14.77 -4.74
C GLY A 23 -1.02 -14.89 -5.01
N LEU A 24 -0.59 -15.90 -5.77
CA LEU A 24 0.80 -16.07 -6.17
C LEU A 24 1.31 -14.87 -6.97
N SER A 25 0.53 -14.37 -7.91
CA SER A 25 0.90 -13.19 -8.71
C SER A 25 0.99 -11.91 -7.86
N GLN A 26 0.04 -11.71 -6.94
CA GLN A 26 -0.02 -10.51 -6.09
C GLN A 26 1.06 -10.48 -5.00
N GLY A 27 1.50 -11.64 -4.50
CA GLY A 27 2.51 -11.72 -3.44
C GLY A 27 3.85 -11.05 -3.79
N PHE A 28 4.20 -10.99 -5.07
CA PHE A 28 5.46 -10.34 -5.51
C PHE A 28 5.35 -8.82 -5.66
N MET A 29 4.14 -8.25 -5.58
CA MET A 29 3.91 -6.84 -5.90
C MET A 29 4.69 -5.90 -4.97
N MET A 30 4.59 -6.08 -3.65
CA MET A 30 5.24 -5.21 -2.66
C MET A 30 6.79 -5.25 -2.74
N PRO A 31 7.43 -6.43 -2.82
CA PRO A 31 8.88 -6.52 -3.06
C PRO A 31 9.32 -5.86 -4.37
N MET A 32 8.55 -6.02 -5.45
CA MET A 32 8.89 -5.43 -6.75
C MET A 32 8.81 -3.91 -6.74
N ILE A 33 7.78 -3.33 -6.10
CA ILE A 33 7.66 -1.89 -5.89
C ILE A 33 8.88 -1.33 -5.15
N HIS A 34 9.27 -1.97 -4.04
CA HIS A 34 10.44 -1.54 -3.26
C HIS A 34 11.74 -1.73 -4.04
N GLY A 35 11.78 -2.75 -4.91
CA GLY A 35 12.85 -2.95 -5.86
C GLY A 35 13.01 -1.86 -6.90
N LEU A 36 11.92 -1.24 -7.34
CA LEU A 36 11.95 -0.10 -8.25
C LEU A 36 12.31 1.18 -7.48
N LEU A 37 11.67 1.42 -6.33
CA LEU A 37 11.95 2.56 -5.45
C LEU A 37 13.43 2.63 -5.06
N SER A 38 14.09 1.51 -4.80
CA SER A 38 15.53 1.48 -4.46
C SER A 38 16.44 2.08 -5.54
N LYS A 39 16.01 2.08 -6.81
CA LYS A 39 16.76 2.59 -7.96
C LYS A 39 16.28 3.95 -8.47
N TRP A 40 15.07 4.33 -8.12
CA TRP A 40 14.42 5.53 -8.67
C TRP A 40 14.19 6.63 -7.64
N ALA A 41 14.12 6.31 -6.34
CA ALA A 41 13.81 7.29 -5.31
C ALA A 41 15.08 7.77 -4.58
N PRO A 42 15.48 9.04 -4.77
CA PRO A 42 16.53 9.67 -3.97
C PRO A 42 16.21 9.60 -2.47
N PRO A 43 17.20 9.44 -1.58
CA PRO A 43 16.96 9.32 -0.13
C PRO A 43 16.14 10.48 0.46
N GLN A 44 16.31 11.70 -0.05
CA GLN A 44 15.67 12.92 0.46
C GLN A 44 14.20 13.06 0.05
N GLU A 45 13.76 12.38 -1.01
CA GLU A 45 12.38 12.44 -1.54
C GLU A 45 11.66 11.10 -1.43
N ARG A 46 12.30 10.14 -0.76
CA ARG A 46 11.88 8.75 -0.71
C ARG A 46 10.50 8.58 -0.09
N ALA A 47 10.16 9.38 0.93
CA ALA A 47 8.83 9.30 1.55
C ALA A 47 7.75 9.78 0.58
N ARG A 48 7.97 10.90 -0.13
CA ARG A 48 7.05 11.36 -1.18
C ARG A 48 6.90 10.34 -2.30
N CYS A 49 7.99 9.80 -2.85
CA CYS A 49 7.93 8.78 -3.89
C CYS A 49 7.14 7.54 -3.45
N ALA A 50 7.39 7.05 -2.23
CA ALA A 50 6.67 5.91 -1.69
C ALA A 50 5.19 6.23 -1.47
N THR A 51 4.85 7.41 -0.98
CA THR A 51 3.47 7.87 -0.83
C THR A 51 2.75 7.94 -2.18
N TYR A 52 3.37 8.48 -3.23
CA TYR A 52 2.78 8.52 -4.57
C TYR A 52 2.44 7.12 -5.09
N ILE A 53 3.35 6.17 -4.91
CA ILE A 53 3.19 4.80 -5.43
C ILE A 53 2.22 3.99 -4.57
N LEU A 54 2.44 3.93 -3.26
CA LEU A 54 1.65 3.12 -2.32
C LEU A 54 0.27 3.73 -2.07
N GLY A 55 0.15 5.07 -2.09
CA GLY A 55 -1.13 5.75 -2.04
C GLY A 55 -2.05 5.38 -3.21
N GLY A 56 -1.48 5.03 -4.37
CA GLY A 56 -2.23 4.54 -5.53
C GLY A 56 -3.08 3.30 -5.23
N LEU A 57 -2.68 2.47 -4.26
CA LEU A 57 -3.48 1.31 -3.81
C LEU A 57 -4.83 1.76 -3.24
N GLN A 58 -4.83 2.78 -2.38
CA GLN A 58 -6.05 3.27 -1.74
C GLN A 58 -6.93 4.04 -2.71
N PHE A 59 -6.32 4.79 -3.61
CA PHE A 59 -7.03 5.44 -4.71
C PHE A 59 -7.73 4.41 -5.62
N GLY A 60 -7.03 3.32 -5.97
CA GLY A 60 -7.62 2.21 -6.71
C GLY A 60 -8.79 1.57 -5.98
N THR A 61 -8.64 1.29 -4.68
CA THR A 61 -9.73 0.78 -3.83
C THR A 61 -10.94 1.71 -3.83
N MET A 62 -10.73 3.02 -3.70
CA MET A 62 -11.81 4.01 -3.76
C MET A 62 -12.55 3.97 -5.11
N ILE A 63 -11.83 3.95 -6.23
CA ILE A 63 -12.44 3.85 -7.57
C ILE A 63 -13.26 2.57 -7.68
N VAL A 64 -12.67 1.43 -7.34
CA VAL A 64 -13.33 0.12 -7.48
C VAL A 64 -14.57 0.04 -6.59
N LEU A 65 -14.49 0.45 -5.32
CA LEU A 65 -15.64 0.46 -4.42
C LEU A 65 -16.75 1.38 -4.93
N SER A 66 -16.41 2.58 -5.41
CA SER A 66 -17.40 3.54 -5.92
C SER A 66 -18.07 3.07 -7.21
N CYS A 67 -17.30 2.50 -8.13
CA CYS A 67 -17.81 2.01 -9.41
C CYS A 67 -18.51 0.64 -9.30
N SER A 68 -18.15 -0.19 -8.31
CA SER A 68 -18.65 -1.56 -8.19
C SER A 68 -20.17 -1.64 -8.15
N GLY A 69 -20.84 -0.76 -7.39
CA GLY A 69 -22.30 -0.74 -7.30
C GLY A 69 -22.99 -0.39 -8.63
N VAL A 70 -22.46 0.60 -9.34
CA VAL A 70 -22.99 1.04 -10.66
C VAL A 70 -22.74 -0.03 -11.73
N LEU A 71 -21.57 -0.65 -11.71
CA LEU A 71 -21.22 -1.72 -12.63
C LEU A 71 -22.08 -2.97 -12.37
N ALA A 72 -22.27 -3.35 -11.11
CA ALA A 72 -23.07 -4.51 -10.73
C ALA A 72 -24.56 -4.36 -11.10
N SER A 73 -25.12 -3.15 -11.04
CA SER A 73 -26.52 -2.87 -11.39
C SER A 73 -26.76 -2.65 -12.88
N SER A 74 -25.68 -2.56 -13.69
CA SER A 74 -25.79 -2.45 -15.14
C SER A 74 -26.39 -3.70 -15.78
N SER A 75 -26.83 -3.60 -17.03
CA SER A 75 -27.36 -4.74 -17.81
C SER A 75 -26.37 -5.91 -17.97
N TRP A 76 -25.09 -5.69 -17.66
CA TRP A 76 -24.02 -6.68 -17.73
C TRP A 76 -23.80 -7.40 -16.39
N GLY A 77 -24.51 -6.98 -15.34
CA GLY A 77 -24.49 -7.56 -14.00
C GLY A 77 -23.13 -7.47 -13.30
N TRP A 78 -22.96 -8.26 -12.24
CA TRP A 78 -21.72 -8.33 -11.46
C TRP A 78 -20.44 -8.74 -12.24
N PRO A 79 -20.49 -9.53 -13.35
CA PRO A 79 -19.29 -9.85 -14.12
C PRO A 79 -18.61 -8.62 -14.76
N SER A 80 -19.35 -7.53 -14.97
CA SER A 80 -18.83 -6.27 -15.52
C SER A 80 -17.67 -5.68 -14.69
N ILE A 81 -17.66 -5.87 -13.37
CA ILE A 81 -16.59 -5.43 -12.48
C ILE A 81 -15.26 -6.08 -12.86
N PHE A 82 -15.29 -7.37 -13.24
CA PHE A 82 -14.11 -8.12 -13.64
C PHE A 82 -13.61 -7.72 -15.02
N TYR A 83 -14.53 -7.44 -15.96
CA TYR A 83 -14.14 -6.95 -17.28
C TYR A 83 -13.54 -5.55 -17.22
N PHE A 84 -14.12 -4.65 -16.42
CA PHE A 84 -13.61 -3.31 -16.21
C PHE A 84 -12.22 -3.33 -15.55
N SER A 85 -12.07 -4.02 -14.42
CA SER A 85 -10.78 -4.10 -13.71
C SER A 85 -9.71 -4.84 -14.52
N GLY A 86 -10.06 -5.94 -15.18
CA GLY A 86 -9.16 -6.68 -16.06
C GLY A 86 -8.72 -5.88 -17.28
N GLY A 87 -9.65 -5.17 -17.93
CA GLY A 87 -9.35 -4.29 -19.06
C GLY A 87 -8.42 -3.13 -18.67
N LEU A 88 -8.68 -2.49 -17.54
CA LEU A 88 -7.81 -1.44 -16.99
C LEU A 88 -6.42 -1.98 -16.67
N GLY A 89 -6.32 -3.19 -16.10
CA GLY A 89 -5.06 -3.87 -15.84
C GLY A 89 -4.27 -4.17 -17.12
N LEU A 90 -4.92 -4.70 -18.16
CA LEU A 90 -4.28 -4.96 -19.46
C LEU A 90 -3.81 -3.66 -20.12
N PHE A 91 -4.63 -2.63 -20.09
CA PHE A 91 -4.27 -1.30 -20.58
C PHE A 91 -3.03 -0.75 -19.84
N TRP A 92 -2.99 -0.90 -18.51
CA TRP A 92 -1.84 -0.50 -17.71
C TRP A 92 -0.58 -1.30 -18.05
N VAL A 93 -0.69 -2.61 -18.31
CA VAL A 93 0.44 -3.44 -18.75
C VAL A 93 0.99 -2.93 -20.08
N VAL A 94 0.13 -2.58 -21.05
CA VAL A 94 0.57 -2.01 -22.33
C VAL A 94 1.30 -0.69 -22.10
N LEU A 95 0.76 0.21 -21.29
CA LEU A 95 1.43 1.47 -20.93
C LEU A 95 2.78 1.23 -20.27
N TRP A 96 2.87 0.29 -19.34
CA TRP A 96 4.12 -0.04 -18.64
C TRP A 96 5.16 -0.64 -19.59
N MET A 97 4.75 -1.46 -20.55
CA MET A 97 5.67 -2.02 -21.56
C MET A 97 6.23 -0.95 -22.50
N LEU A 98 5.49 0.13 -22.75
CA LEU A 98 5.91 1.23 -23.62
C LEU A 98 6.72 2.31 -22.89
N LEU A 99 6.41 2.57 -21.61
CA LEU A 99 6.94 3.71 -20.85
C LEU A 99 7.81 3.32 -19.66
N GLY A 100 7.65 2.11 -19.11
CA GLY A 100 8.32 1.67 -17.89
C GLY A 100 9.78 1.29 -18.13
N ALA A 101 10.65 1.58 -17.15
CA ALA A 101 12.04 1.16 -17.19
C ALA A 101 12.55 0.67 -15.81
N ASN A 102 13.39 -0.37 -15.84
CA ASN A 102 13.92 -1.01 -14.64
C ASN A 102 14.98 -0.17 -13.90
N SER A 103 15.57 0.81 -14.56
CA SER A 103 16.53 1.76 -13.99
C SER A 103 16.43 3.10 -14.72
N PRO A 104 16.85 4.20 -14.09
CA PRO A 104 16.95 5.52 -14.75
C PRO A 104 17.82 5.48 -16.01
N GLU A 105 18.78 4.57 -16.11
CA GLU A 105 19.72 4.48 -17.23
C GLU A 105 19.11 3.86 -18.48
N ALA A 106 18.17 2.93 -18.29
CA ALA A 106 17.47 2.24 -19.36
C ALA A 106 16.23 3.02 -19.83
N HIS A 107 15.89 4.14 -19.18
CA HIS A 107 14.68 4.89 -19.48
C HIS A 107 14.89 5.83 -20.69
N PRO A 108 14.11 5.69 -21.78
CA PRO A 108 14.35 6.43 -23.02
C PRO A 108 14.01 7.93 -22.91
N PHE A 109 13.04 8.31 -22.07
CA PHE A 109 12.53 9.68 -21.98
C PHE A 109 13.03 10.48 -20.76
N ILE A 110 14.04 9.98 -20.03
CA ILE A 110 14.55 10.70 -18.85
C ILE A 110 15.48 11.82 -19.28
N SER A 111 15.38 12.99 -18.63
CA SER A 111 16.32 14.09 -18.88
C SER A 111 17.72 13.75 -18.35
N ALA A 112 18.75 14.25 -19.02
CA ALA A 112 20.13 14.02 -18.57
C ALA A 112 20.40 14.60 -17.17
N ALA A 113 19.79 15.74 -16.85
CA ALA A 113 19.89 16.38 -15.54
C ALA A 113 19.25 15.51 -14.44
N GLU A 114 18.03 15.00 -14.66
CA GLU A 114 17.34 14.14 -13.71
C GLU A 114 18.08 12.81 -13.50
N ARG A 115 18.53 12.19 -14.59
CA ARG A 115 19.34 10.97 -14.53
C ARG A 115 20.59 11.17 -13.68
N GLN A 116 21.31 12.27 -13.91
CA GLN A 116 22.51 12.58 -13.14
C GLN A 116 22.20 12.87 -11.66
N PHE A 117 21.09 13.55 -11.38
CA PHE A 117 20.64 13.82 -10.01
C PHE A 117 20.32 12.53 -9.24
N ILE A 118 19.49 11.65 -9.80
CA ILE A 118 19.14 10.37 -9.17
C ILE A 118 20.40 9.54 -8.93
N GLN A 119 21.24 9.40 -9.96
CA GLN A 119 22.43 8.57 -9.87
C GLN A 119 23.48 9.11 -8.87
N ARG A 120 23.60 10.43 -8.69
CA ARG A 120 24.47 11.03 -7.67
C ARG A 120 23.91 10.89 -6.26
N SER A 121 22.59 10.80 -6.13
CA SER A 121 21.90 10.71 -4.84
C SER A 121 21.83 9.29 -4.29
N LEU A 122 22.04 8.28 -5.15
CA LEU A 122 22.02 6.86 -4.75
C LEU A 122 23.41 6.35 -4.33
N PRO A 123 23.48 5.38 -3.40
CA PRO A 123 24.74 4.72 -3.06
C PRO A 123 25.37 4.03 -4.27
N SER A 124 26.70 4.06 -4.40
CA SER A 124 27.45 3.43 -5.50
C SER A 124 27.11 1.96 -5.70
N THR A 125 26.91 1.20 -4.61
CA THR A 125 26.54 -0.22 -4.66
C THR A 125 25.14 -0.47 -5.22
N ALA A 126 24.20 0.46 -5.04
CA ALA A 126 22.87 0.39 -5.64
C ALA A 126 22.89 0.81 -7.13
N ARG A 127 23.83 1.68 -7.50
CA ARG A 127 24.06 2.19 -8.86
C ARG A 127 24.61 1.10 -9.79
N ASP A 128 25.64 0.37 -9.36
CA ASP A 128 26.43 -0.50 -10.22
C ASP A 128 25.90 -1.94 -10.35
N ASN A 129 24.72 -2.25 -9.78
CA ASN A 129 24.13 -3.61 -9.72
C ASN A 129 25.15 -4.68 -9.28
N VAL A 130 26.06 -4.34 -8.37
CA VAL A 130 27.08 -5.29 -7.90
C VAL A 130 26.36 -6.47 -7.25
N LYS A 131 26.61 -7.69 -7.75
CA LYS A 131 26.09 -8.92 -7.15
C LYS A 131 26.74 -9.13 -5.78
N MET A 132 26.11 -8.61 -4.74
CA MET A 132 26.51 -8.84 -3.36
C MET A 132 25.93 -10.17 -2.86
N ALA A 133 26.73 -10.96 -2.15
CA ALA A 133 26.22 -12.11 -1.42
C ALA A 133 25.19 -11.65 -0.38
N ILE A 134 24.07 -12.35 -0.28
CA ILE A 134 22.99 -11.99 0.65
C ILE A 134 23.45 -12.32 2.08
N PRO A 135 23.53 -11.33 2.99
CA PRO A 135 23.98 -11.55 4.36
C PRO A 135 22.81 -12.06 5.22
N TRP A 136 22.38 -13.30 5.00
CA TRP A 136 21.22 -13.89 5.66
C TRP A 136 21.28 -13.81 7.18
N ARG A 137 22.45 -14.10 7.76
CA ARG A 137 22.66 -14.04 9.21
C ARG A 137 22.40 -12.62 9.73
N ASP A 138 23.02 -11.62 9.12
CA ASP A 138 22.91 -10.24 9.58
C ASP A 138 21.48 -9.70 9.43
N ILE A 139 20.79 -10.06 8.34
CA ILE A 139 19.38 -9.73 8.13
C ILE A 139 18.52 -10.33 9.25
N LEU A 140 18.70 -11.62 9.54
CA LEU A 140 17.89 -12.34 10.52
C LEU A 140 18.25 -12.00 11.98
N THR A 141 19.43 -11.45 12.27
CA THR A 141 19.81 -11.00 13.61
C THR A 141 19.65 -9.50 13.82
N SER A 142 19.24 -8.74 12.80
CA SER A 142 19.14 -7.28 12.86
C SER A 142 17.90 -6.81 13.63
N GLY A 143 18.12 -6.13 14.76
CA GLY A 143 17.05 -5.52 15.56
C GLY A 143 16.14 -4.57 14.76
N PRO A 144 16.68 -3.65 13.93
CA PRO A 144 15.87 -2.78 13.07
C PRO A 144 14.98 -3.52 12.06
N VAL A 145 15.44 -4.65 11.51
CA VAL A 145 14.64 -5.48 10.60
C VAL A 145 13.45 -6.07 11.35
N TRP A 146 13.68 -6.67 12.52
CA TRP A 146 12.59 -7.21 13.35
C TRP A 146 11.62 -6.14 13.85
N ALA A 147 12.10 -4.94 14.20
CA ALA A 147 11.22 -3.83 14.55
C ALA A 147 10.30 -3.43 13.38
N ALA A 148 10.82 -3.42 12.15
CA ALA A 148 10.01 -3.17 10.95
C ALA A 148 9.03 -4.33 10.68
N THR A 149 9.43 -5.58 10.89
CA THR A 149 8.56 -6.77 10.78
C THR A 149 7.38 -6.68 11.74
N LEU A 150 7.63 -6.37 13.01
CA LEU A 150 6.58 -6.25 14.03
C LEU A 150 5.60 -5.11 13.70
N ALA A 151 6.11 -3.97 13.22
CA ALA A 151 5.25 -2.89 12.74
C ALA A 151 4.39 -3.34 11.55
N HIS A 152 4.96 -4.09 10.60
CA HIS A 152 4.22 -4.61 9.45
C HIS A 152 3.13 -5.61 9.85
N ILE A 153 3.42 -6.52 10.78
CA ILE A 153 2.43 -7.47 11.34
C ILE A 153 1.28 -6.71 12.00
N GLY A 154 1.60 -5.78 12.92
CA GLY A 154 0.57 -4.99 13.61
C GLY A 154 -0.28 -4.19 12.65
N GLN A 155 0.34 -3.58 11.64
CA GLN A 155 -0.36 -2.87 10.58
C GLN A 155 -1.29 -3.78 9.78
N ASN A 156 -0.82 -4.95 9.34
CA ASN A 156 -1.63 -5.85 8.52
C ASN A 156 -2.82 -6.37 9.32
N TRP A 157 -2.59 -6.76 10.58
CA TRP A 157 -3.66 -7.18 11.48
C TRP A 157 -4.71 -6.09 11.71
N ALA A 158 -4.28 -4.85 11.96
CA ALA A 158 -5.17 -3.71 12.13
C ALA A 158 -6.01 -3.45 10.85
N MET A 159 -5.38 -3.48 9.68
CA MET A 159 -6.08 -3.26 8.40
C MET A 159 -7.10 -4.35 8.09
N TRP A 160 -6.76 -5.62 8.31
CA TRP A 160 -7.71 -6.72 8.11
C TRP A 160 -8.88 -6.64 9.08
N THR A 161 -8.62 -6.36 10.35
CA THR A 161 -9.66 -6.15 11.36
C THR A 161 -10.61 -5.02 10.95
N ILE A 162 -10.05 -3.89 10.50
CA ILE A 162 -10.85 -2.77 9.98
C ILE A 162 -11.70 -3.22 8.79
N LEU A 163 -11.14 -3.99 7.86
CA LEU A 163 -11.84 -4.38 6.64
C LEU A 163 -12.96 -5.41 6.90
N THR A 164 -12.78 -6.34 7.85
CA THR A 164 -13.74 -7.43 8.11
C THR A 164 -14.77 -7.07 9.18
N GLU A 165 -14.34 -6.41 10.26
CA GLU A 165 -15.19 -6.21 11.43
C GLU A 165 -15.98 -4.91 11.38
N ILE A 166 -15.46 -3.85 10.75
CA ILE A 166 -16.14 -2.54 10.73
C ILE A 166 -17.51 -2.61 10.05
N PRO A 167 -17.69 -3.23 8.87
CA PRO A 167 -19.02 -3.36 8.27
C PRO A 167 -20.01 -4.08 9.20
N THR A 168 -19.53 -5.13 9.88
CA THR A 168 -20.32 -5.90 10.85
C THR A 168 -20.68 -5.08 12.08
N TYR A 169 -19.75 -4.28 12.61
CA TYR A 169 -19.97 -3.38 13.74
C TYR A 169 -21.05 -2.33 13.43
N PHE A 170 -20.93 -1.61 12.32
CA PHE A 170 -21.93 -0.63 11.92
C PHE A 170 -23.32 -1.26 11.74
N ASN A 171 -23.39 -2.42 11.09
CA ASN A 171 -24.64 -3.09 10.86
C ASN A 171 -25.28 -3.64 12.14
N LYS A 172 -24.54 -4.40 12.95
CA LYS A 172 -25.09 -5.13 14.10
C LYS A 172 -25.16 -4.31 15.39
N ALA A 173 -24.19 -3.44 15.65
CA ALA A 173 -24.14 -2.67 16.90
C ALA A 173 -24.86 -1.32 16.76
N LEU A 174 -24.74 -0.65 15.62
CA LEU A 174 -25.29 0.69 15.40
C LEU A 174 -26.56 0.71 14.55
N ASN A 175 -27.01 -0.45 14.05
CA ASN A 175 -28.13 -0.58 13.10
C ASN A 175 -27.98 0.36 11.89
N TYR A 176 -26.73 0.64 11.50
CA TYR A 176 -26.38 1.56 10.44
C TYR A 176 -25.82 0.79 9.25
N ASN A 177 -26.48 0.88 8.10
CA ASN A 177 -25.98 0.26 6.89
C ASN A 177 -24.93 1.16 6.23
N LEU A 178 -23.66 0.91 6.54
CA LEU A 178 -22.52 1.60 5.93
C LEU A 178 -22.55 1.50 4.38
N SER A 179 -23.10 0.40 3.84
CA SER A 179 -23.14 0.12 2.40
C SER A 179 -24.22 0.90 1.63
N ASN A 180 -25.22 1.48 2.32
CA ASN A 180 -26.29 2.23 1.65
C ASN A 180 -25.79 3.54 1.01
N GLY A 181 -24.59 4.00 1.37
CA GLY A 181 -23.88 5.08 0.70
C GLY A 181 -22.49 4.63 0.30
N GLY A 182 -22.32 4.06 -0.90
CA GLY A 182 -21.00 3.62 -1.40
C GLY A 182 -19.91 4.70 -1.34
N PHE A 183 -20.30 5.98 -1.35
CA PHE A 183 -19.41 7.11 -1.09
C PHE A 183 -18.86 7.14 0.34
N LEU A 184 -19.69 6.87 1.36
CA LEU A 184 -19.28 6.85 2.77
C LEU A 184 -18.30 5.71 3.07
N THR A 185 -18.44 4.56 2.40
CA THR A 185 -17.45 3.47 2.49
C THR A 185 -16.13 3.81 1.83
N ALA A 186 -16.13 4.64 0.79
CA ALA A 186 -14.93 5.02 0.04
C ALA A 186 -14.22 6.25 0.65
N MET A 187 -14.95 7.08 1.39
CA MET A 187 -14.46 8.34 1.98
C MET A 187 -13.19 8.19 2.84
N PRO A 188 -13.07 7.20 3.76
CA PRO A 188 -11.86 7.05 4.57
C PRO A 188 -10.60 6.78 3.72
N PHE A 189 -10.72 5.99 2.67
CA PHE A 189 -9.61 5.68 1.76
C PHE A 189 -9.24 6.87 0.88
N LEU A 190 -10.23 7.66 0.44
CA LEU A 190 -10.00 8.93 -0.26
C LEU A 190 -9.27 9.93 0.62
N LEU A 191 -9.71 10.11 1.86
CA LEU A 191 -9.05 11.01 2.81
C LEU A 191 -7.65 10.53 3.16
N MET A 192 -7.45 9.23 3.39
CA MET A 192 -6.13 8.63 3.57
C MET A 192 -5.20 8.96 2.39
N TRP A 193 -5.70 8.90 1.15
CA TRP A 193 -4.94 9.27 -0.04
C TRP A 193 -4.62 10.76 -0.07
N ILE A 194 -5.61 11.65 0.08
CA ILE A 194 -5.41 13.11 0.02
C ILE A 194 -4.47 13.60 1.12
N VAL A 195 -4.65 13.12 2.37
CA VAL A 195 -3.85 13.56 3.52
C VAL A 195 -2.41 13.04 3.45
N SER A 196 -2.18 11.91 2.76
CA SER A 196 -0.83 11.35 2.61
C SER A 196 0.14 12.32 1.91
N PHE A 197 -0.32 13.10 0.94
CA PHE A 197 0.51 14.02 0.16
C PHE A 197 1.14 15.14 1.01
N PRO A 198 0.38 16.00 1.69
CA PRO A 198 0.96 17.07 2.51
C PRO A 198 1.83 16.51 3.64
N LEU A 199 1.42 15.40 4.28
CA LEU A 199 2.21 14.78 5.35
C LEU A 199 3.55 14.25 4.85
N SER A 200 3.58 13.59 3.68
CA SER A 200 4.84 13.12 3.09
C SER A 200 5.78 14.27 2.73
N TYR A 201 5.23 15.38 2.23
CA TYR A 201 6.01 16.58 1.95
C TYR A 201 6.59 17.21 3.23
N ILE A 202 5.80 17.26 4.31
CA ILE A 202 6.27 17.72 5.61
C ILE A 202 7.37 16.79 6.14
N ALA A 203 7.18 15.47 6.06
CA ALA A 203 8.16 14.49 6.52
C ALA A 203 9.52 14.67 5.83
N ASP A 204 9.54 14.81 4.51
CA ASP A 204 10.77 15.03 3.74
C ASP A 204 11.38 16.41 4.04
N LYS A 205 10.56 17.47 4.14
CA LYS A 205 11.06 18.82 4.48
C LYS A 205 11.70 18.90 5.87
N LEU A 206 11.15 18.20 6.86
CA LEU A 206 11.73 18.14 8.21
C LEU A 206 13.10 17.45 8.22
N ILE A 207 13.28 16.42 7.39
CA ILE A 207 14.57 15.74 7.21
C ILE A 207 15.56 16.66 6.47
N ILE A 208 15.14 17.28 5.36
CA ILE A 208 16.01 18.16 4.55
C ILE A 208 16.49 19.37 5.35
N LYS A 209 15.62 19.96 6.18
CA LYS A 209 15.98 21.10 7.05
C LYS A 209 16.83 20.69 8.27
N GLY A 210 17.12 19.41 8.46
CA GLY A 210 17.88 18.92 9.61
C GLY A 210 17.13 19.01 10.95
N ILE A 211 15.81 19.23 10.94
CA ILE A 211 14.99 19.33 12.16
C ILE A 211 14.84 17.94 12.80
N THR A 212 14.72 16.90 11.97
CA THR A 212 14.62 15.51 12.42
C THR A 212 15.58 14.61 11.64
N SER A 213 16.22 13.65 12.31
CA SER A 213 16.94 12.58 11.61
C SER A 213 15.96 11.64 10.90
N VAL A 214 16.44 10.90 9.89
CA VAL A 214 15.63 9.89 9.17
C VAL A 214 15.01 8.90 10.15
N THR A 215 15.82 8.35 11.06
CA THR A 215 15.37 7.39 12.09
C THR A 215 14.31 7.98 13.01
N ALA A 216 14.50 9.21 13.49
CA ALA A 216 13.51 9.87 14.34
C ALA A 216 12.20 10.09 13.58
N SER A 217 12.28 10.57 12.33
CA SER A 217 11.12 10.74 11.45
C SER A 217 10.36 9.42 11.27
N ARG A 218 11.03 8.30 10.92
CA ARG A 218 10.37 6.99 10.77
C ARG A 218 9.66 6.52 12.03
N LYS A 219 10.27 6.75 13.20
CA LYS A 219 9.66 6.42 14.50
C LYS A 219 8.42 7.27 14.77
N ILE A 220 8.51 8.59 14.59
CA ILE A 220 7.39 9.52 14.82
C ILE A 220 6.19 9.13 13.96
N TRP A 221 6.37 8.97 12.65
CA TRP A 221 5.27 8.67 11.75
C TRP A 221 4.66 7.28 11.99
N ASN A 222 5.47 6.28 12.35
CA ASN A 222 4.94 4.99 12.80
C ASN A 222 4.15 5.09 14.10
N THR A 223 4.64 5.86 15.08
CA THR A 223 3.93 6.09 16.35
C THR A 223 2.59 6.76 16.09
N VAL A 224 2.57 7.81 15.27
CA VAL A 224 1.32 8.51 14.89
C VAL A 224 0.35 7.55 14.19
N ALA A 225 0.83 6.76 13.23
CA ALA A 225 -0.01 5.79 12.51
C ALA A 225 -0.65 4.76 13.46
N HIS A 226 0.16 4.10 14.29
CA HIS A 226 -0.28 2.96 15.10
C HIS A 226 -1.03 3.42 16.34
N TRP A 227 -0.45 4.32 17.14
CA TRP A 227 -1.09 4.79 18.37
C TRP A 227 -2.24 5.75 18.09
N GLY A 228 -2.10 6.64 17.10
CA GLY A 228 -3.20 7.51 16.69
C GLY A 228 -4.38 6.71 16.15
N GLY A 229 -4.12 5.70 15.31
CA GLY A 229 -5.14 4.76 14.85
C GLY A 229 -5.78 3.98 16.00
N ALA A 230 -4.98 3.45 16.93
CA ALA A 230 -5.49 2.70 18.09
C ALA A 230 -6.38 3.55 19.00
N ILE A 231 -5.99 4.80 19.30
CA ILE A 231 -6.81 5.72 20.11
C ILE A 231 -8.15 5.99 19.42
N ALA A 232 -8.15 6.23 18.11
CA ALA A 232 -9.37 6.45 17.34
C ALA A 232 -10.29 5.20 17.34
N LEU A 233 -9.72 4.00 17.22
CA LEU A 233 -10.47 2.74 17.30
C LEU A 233 -11.01 2.44 18.70
N ILE A 234 -10.25 2.76 19.76
CA ILE A 234 -10.75 2.65 21.13
C ILE A 234 -11.91 3.62 21.32
N GLY A 235 -11.78 4.86 20.86
CA GLY A 235 -12.87 5.84 20.88
C GLY A 235 -14.10 5.33 20.12
N LEU A 236 -13.90 4.68 18.97
CA LEU A 236 -14.99 4.08 18.18
C LEU A 236 -15.77 3.04 18.99
N ALA A 237 -15.11 2.23 19.82
CA ALA A 237 -15.79 1.25 20.67
C ALA A 237 -16.75 1.89 21.69
N PHE A 238 -16.53 3.15 22.06
CA PHE A 238 -17.39 3.92 22.97
C PHE A 238 -18.33 4.90 22.23
N ALA A 239 -18.43 4.84 20.91
CA ALA A 239 -19.31 5.71 20.15
C ALA A 239 -20.78 5.44 20.50
N THR A 240 -21.52 6.50 20.86
CA THR A 240 -22.93 6.41 21.24
C THR A 240 -23.89 6.59 20.08
N ASP A 241 -23.41 7.16 18.97
CA ASP A 241 -24.20 7.40 17.77
C ASP A 241 -23.42 7.05 16.48
N SER A 242 -24.17 6.86 15.39
CA SER A 242 -23.62 6.45 14.09
C SER A 242 -22.70 7.50 13.46
N ASN A 243 -22.95 8.80 13.67
CA ASN A 243 -22.15 9.86 13.07
C ASN A 243 -20.77 9.93 13.74
N MET A 244 -20.73 9.87 15.08
CA MET A 244 -19.50 9.78 15.85
C MET A 244 -18.68 8.56 15.43
N ALA A 245 -19.32 7.40 15.25
CA ALA A 245 -18.66 6.20 14.79
C ALA A 245 -18.04 6.36 13.40
N VAL A 246 -18.77 6.92 12.43
CA VAL A 246 -18.23 7.19 11.07
C VAL A 246 -17.04 8.13 11.13
N VAL A 247 -17.09 9.20 11.93
CA VAL A 247 -15.99 10.17 12.06
C VAL A 247 -14.76 9.51 12.65
N LEU A 248 -14.89 8.76 13.76
CA LEU A 248 -13.76 8.08 14.41
C LEU A 248 -13.14 7.01 13.53
N TYR A 249 -13.97 6.22 12.84
CA TYR A 249 -13.52 5.27 11.82
C TYR A 249 -12.73 5.96 10.71
N THR A 250 -13.26 7.08 10.19
CA THR A 250 -12.60 7.86 9.13
C THR A 250 -11.26 8.40 9.59
N ILE A 251 -11.16 8.90 10.83
CA ILE A 251 -9.91 9.37 11.43
C ILE A 251 -8.90 8.22 11.56
N ALA A 252 -9.33 7.06 12.07
CA ALA A 252 -8.47 5.90 12.24
C ALA A 252 -7.81 5.46 10.93
N VAL A 253 -8.60 5.35 9.85
CA VAL A 253 -8.09 4.99 8.51
C VAL A 253 -7.24 6.11 7.91
N THR A 254 -7.62 7.38 8.07
CA THR A 254 -6.89 8.51 7.49
C THR A 254 -5.50 8.67 8.12
N ILE A 255 -5.39 8.59 9.44
CA ILE A 255 -4.11 8.66 10.18
C ILE A 255 -3.16 7.53 9.75
N ASN A 256 -3.72 6.40 9.33
CA ASN A 256 -2.94 5.26 8.88
C ASN A 256 -2.06 5.58 7.66
N CYS A 257 -2.32 6.64 6.87
CA CYS A 257 -1.43 7.06 5.78
C CYS A 257 0.01 7.36 6.22
N CYS A 258 0.23 7.68 7.50
CA CYS A 258 1.54 7.91 8.09
C CYS A 258 2.48 6.67 7.99
N ILE A 259 1.95 5.47 7.76
CA ILE A 259 2.79 4.27 7.53
C ILE A 259 3.66 4.38 6.27
N TYR A 260 3.24 5.17 5.26
CA TYR A 260 3.97 5.27 3.99
C TYR A 260 5.33 5.94 4.18
N MET A 261 5.37 6.97 5.04
CA MET A 261 6.59 7.68 5.43
C MET A 261 7.25 7.11 6.71
N GLY A 262 6.60 6.13 7.36
CA GLY A 262 7.09 5.36 8.50
C GLY A 262 7.81 4.08 8.08
N PHE A 263 7.25 2.90 8.40
CA PHE A 263 7.95 1.63 8.21
C PHE A 263 8.09 1.21 6.74
N ASN A 264 7.19 1.63 5.83
CA ASN A 264 7.25 1.17 4.43
C ASN A 264 8.59 1.55 3.77
N VAL A 265 8.98 2.82 3.88
CA VAL A 265 10.27 3.33 3.39
C VAL A 265 11.48 2.86 4.20
N ASN A 266 11.28 2.33 5.41
CA ASN A 266 12.37 1.91 6.28
C ASN A 266 13.21 0.77 5.65
N HIS A 267 12.60 -0.12 4.87
CA HIS A 267 13.34 -1.19 4.17
C HIS A 267 14.40 -0.62 3.20
N LEU A 268 14.08 0.49 2.54
CA LEU A 268 14.98 1.19 1.64
C LEU A 268 16.07 1.94 2.42
N ASP A 269 15.74 2.46 3.61
CA ASP A 269 16.68 3.18 4.47
C ASP A 269 17.68 2.22 5.16
N LEU A 270 17.24 1.01 5.50
CA LEU A 270 18.07 -0.05 6.08
C LEU A 270 19.06 -0.62 5.06
N SER A 271 18.58 -0.99 3.87
CA SER A 271 19.44 -1.48 2.80
C SER A 271 18.80 -1.29 1.44
N PRO A 272 19.23 -0.29 0.66
CA PRO A 272 18.77 -0.12 -0.72
C PRO A 272 19.02 -1.37 -1.59
N ASN A 273 20.16 -2.03 -1.40
CA ASN A 273 20.56 -3.21 -2.19
C ASN A 273 19.68 -4.43 -1.91
N PHE A 274 19.24 -4.60 -0.67
CA PHE A 274 18.44 -5.75 -0.24
C PHE A 274 16.98 -5.38 0.06
N ALA A 275 16.51 -4.19 -0.31
CA ALA A 275 15.17 -3.69 -0.01
C ALA A 275 14.05 -4.65 -0.47
N ARG A 276 14.24 -5.32 -1.61
CA ARG A 276 13.31 -6.34 -2.15
C ARG A 276 13.17 -7.53 -1.20
N ILE A 277 14.31 -8.05 -0.74
CA ILE A 277 14.38 -9.22 0.15
C ILE A 277 13.81 -8.84 1.52
N LEU A 278 14.21 -7.69 2.06
CA LEU A 278 13.71 -7.18 3.33
C LEU A 278 12.18 -7.03 3.29
N MET A 279 11.63 -6.35 2.28
CA MET A 279 10.18 -6.21 2.13
C MET A 279 9.48 -7.57 1.91
N GLY A 280 10.10 -8.49 1.16
CA GLY A 280 9.56 -9.84 0.96
C GLY A 280 9.44 -10.63 2.27
N ILE A 281 10.46 -10.60 3.12
CA ILE A 281 10.44 -11.27 4.43
C ILE A 281 9.38 -10.63 5.32
N THR A 282 9.36 -9.30 5.45
CA THR A 282 8.41 -8.64 6.36
C THR A 282 6.97 -8.78 5.87
N ASN A 283 6.71 -8.67 4.57
CA ASN A 283 5.39 -8.84 3.98
C ASN A 283 4.91 -10.30 4.06
N GLY A 284 5.80 -11.27 3.84
CA GLY A 284 5.48 -12.68 4.02
C GLY A 284 5.05 -12.99 5.45
N LEU A 285 5.86 -12.58 6.43
CA LEU A 285 5.55 -12.77 7.85
C LEU A 285 4.30 -12.02 8.31
N ALA A 286 4.01 -10.84 7.74
CA ALA A 286 2.83 -10.06 8.10
C ALA A 286 1.51 -10.68 7.60
N ASN A 287 1.55 -11.54 6.57
CA ASN A 287 0.36 -12.16 5.98
C ASN A 287 0.07 -13.59 6.48
N VAL A 288 0.94 -14.14 7.33
CA VAL A 288 0.75 -15.44 7.99
C VAL A 288 0.09 -15.22 9.34
#